data_AF-A0A482V9P0-F1
#
_entry.id   AF-A0A482V9P0-F1
#
_cell.length_a   1.000
_cell.length_b   1.000
_cell.length_c   1.000
_cell.angle_alpha   90.00
_cell.angle_beta   90.00
_cell.angle_gamma   90.00
#
_symmetry.space_group_name_H-M   'P 1'
#
loop_
_entity.id
_entity.type
_entity.pdbx_description
1 polymer ?
#
loop_
_entity_poly.entity_id
_entity_poly.type
_entity_poly.pdbx_seq_one_letter_code
_entity_poly.pdbx_strand_id
1 'polypeptide(L)'
;METKPKKLRKKLKLDMDPESGEGTVVISGIRLKGRLKKLPTISESLKTYDKTIFVKTADVCHILDCVDTGGGSELIHGLTPPLKNVKKRFRKCLSNKDETAVNVQKELFYLLQADLEAVSFIDEKIMKFLYLLVSEKN
;
A
#
# COMPACT_ATOMS: atom_id res chain seq x y z
N MET A 1 -1.77 8.90 30.42
CA MET A 1 -3.10 8.32 30.09
C MET A 1 -2.96 6.81 29.99
N GLU A 2 -3.69 6.04 30.80
CA GLU A 2 -3.78 4.59 30.59
C GLU A 2 -4.66 4.31 29.35
N THR A 3 -4.03 3.98 28.22
CA THR A 3 -4.72 3.84 26.93
C THR A 3 -5.61 2.60 26.82
N LYS A 4 -5.47 1.63 27.75
CA LYS A 4 -6.18 0.35 27.71
C LYS A 4 -6.92 0.05 29.02
N PRO A 5 -8.24 -0.21 28.97
CA PRO A 5 -9.02 -0.61 30.14
C PRO A 5 -8.42 -1.83 30.85
N LYS A 6 -8.34 -1.79 32.19
CA LYS A 6 -7.72 -2.85 33.01
C LYS A 6 -8.24 -4.26 32.67
N LYS A 7 -9.55 -4.39 32.35
CA LYS A 7 -10.20 -5.65 31.98
C LYS A 7 -9.72 -6.25 30.64
N LEU A 8 -9.24 -5.41 29.71
CA LEU A 8 -8.81 -5.83 28.37
C LEU A 8 -7.31 -6.14 28.29
N ARG A 9 -6.50 -5.64 29.23
CA ARG A 9 -5.04 -5.81 29.21
C ARG A 9 -4.60 -7.28 29.18
N LYS A 10 -5.29 -8.15 29.92
CA LYS A 10 -5.00 -9.60 29.95
C LYS A 10 -5.62 -10.37 28.79
N LYS A 11 -6.66 -9.83 28.15
CA LYS A 11 -7.48 -10.55 27.15
C LYS A 11 -7.08 -10.24 25.71
N LEU A 12 -6.56 -9.06 25.42
CA LEU A 12 -6.17 -8.67 24.06
C LEU A 12 -4.67 -8.36 24.03
N LYS A 13 -3.90 -8.91 23.11
CA LYS A 13 -2.52 -8.49 22.83
C LYS A 13 -2.31 -8.39 21.32
N LEU A 14 -1.51 -7.43 20.89
CA LEU A 14 -1.13 -7.23 19.50
C LEU A 14 0.39 -7.19 19.46
N ASP A 15 0.96 -7.98 18.57
CA ASP A 15 2.38 -7.98 18.27
C ASP A 15 2.50 -7.94 16.74
N MET A 16 3.08 -6.88 16.20
CA MET A 16 3.03 -6.54 14.78
C MET A 16 4.43 -6.16 14.32
N ASP A 17 4.85 -6.70 13.19
CA ASP A 17 6.03 -6.24 12.48
C ASP A 17 5.63 -5.07 11.55
N PRO A 18 6.18 -3.86 11.76
CA PRO A 18 5.82 -2.68 10.98
C PRO A 18 6.29 -2.76 9.52
N GLU A 19 7.32 -3.54 9.19
CA GLU A 19 7.84 -3.61 7.82
C GLU A 19 7.02 -4.57 6.96
N SER A 20 6.76 -5.79 7.46
CA SER A 20 5.92 -6.75 6.74
C SER A 20 4.42 -6.46 6.84
N GLY A 21 4.01 -5.70 7.87
CA GLY A 21 2.61 -5.53 8.24
C GLY A 21 1.96 -6.83 8.75
N GLU A 22 2.72 -7.90 8.96
CA GLU A 22 2.23 -9.13 9.58
C GLU A 22 2.35 -9.08 11.11
N GLY A 23 1.53 -9.86 11.79
CA GLY A 23 1.57 -9.91 13.25
C GLY A 23 0.75 -11.04 13.85
N THR A 24 0.78 -11.11 15.17
CA THR A 24 -0.05 -12.00 15.97
C THR A 24 -1.04 -11.18 16.80
N VAL A 25 -2.32 -11.53 16.67
CA VAL A 25 -3.40 -11.01 17.50
C VAL A 25 -3.80 -12.07 18.51
N VAL A 26 -3.70 -11.77 19.81
CA VAL A 26 -4.09 -12.68 20.88
C VAL A 26 -5.40 -12.22 21.50
N ILE A 27 -6.45 -13.03 21.41
CA ILE A 27 -7.76 -12.75 22.00
C ILE A 27 -8.13 -13.89 22.94
N SER A 28 -8.26 -13.60 24.23
CA SER A 28 -8.59 -14.56 25.29
C SER A 28 -7.70 -15.81 25.29
N GLY A 29 -6.42 -15.64 24.93
CA GLY A 29 -5.43 -16.73 24.85
C GLY A 29 -5.34 -17.39 23.46
N ILE A 30 -6.29 -17.15 22.56
CA ILE A 30 -6.26 -17.66 21.19
C ILE A 30 -5.35 -16.76 20.34
N ARG A 31 -4.37 -17.35 19.66
CA ARG A 31 -3.45 -16.65 18.75
C ARG A 31 -3.99 -16.72 17.32
N LEU A 32 -4.15 -15.57 16.70
CA LEU A 32 -4.57 -15.41 15.31
C LEU A 32 -3.44 -14.75 14.53
N LYS A 33 -3.17 -15.22 13.31
CA LYS A 33 -2.30 -14.50 12.38
C LYS A 33 -3.07 -13.26 11.91
N GLY A 34 -2.46 -12.10 12.04
CA GLY A 34 -2.99 -10.82 11.58
C GLY A 34 -2.13 -10.25 10.47
N ARG A 35 -2.75 -9.54 9.53
CA ARG A 35 -2.06 -8.72 8.53
C ARG A 35 -2.74 -7.36 8.43
N LEU A 36 -1.94 -6.31 8.46
CA LEU A 36 -2.40 -4.95 8.20
C LEU A 36 -2.69 -4.80 6.71
N LYS A 37 -3.95 -4.54 6.36
CA LYS A 37 -4.39 -4.31 4.98
C LYS A 37 -4.88 -2.88 4.80
N LYS A 38 -4.59 -2.31 3.64
CA LYS A 38 -5.07 -0.98 3.26
C LYS A 38 -6.53 -1.04 2.83
N LEU A 39 -7.33 -0.09 3.32
CA LEU A 39 -8.72 0.11 2.91
C LEU A 39 -8.77 0.91 1.60
N PRO A 40 -9.71 0.60 0.69
CA PRO A 40 -9.90 1.38 -0.53
C PRO A 40 -10.54 2.75 -0.28
N THR A 41 -11.08 2.99 0.93
CA THR A 41 -11.75 4.23 1.34
C THR A 41 -11.10 4.79 2.60
N ILE A 42 -10.99 6.11 2.70
CA ILE A 42 -10.64 6.81 3.95
C ILE A 42 -11.92 6.93 4.79
N SER A 43 -11.84 6.52 6.06
CA SER A 43 -12.92 6.69 7.03
C SER A 43 -12.49 7.67 8.10
N GLU A 44 -13.29 8.70 8.35
CA GLU A 44 -13.00 9.68 9.40
C GLU A 44 -13.54 9.19 10.74
N SER A 45 -12.74 9.30 11.80
CA SER A 45 -13.21 9.15 13.17
C SER A 45 -13.65 10.51 13.70
N LEU A 46 -14.86 10.57 14.27
CA LEU A 46 -15.39 11.78 14.88
C LEU A 46 -15.78 11.51 16.33
N LYS A 47 -15.50 12.47 17.19
CA LYS A 47 -15.94 12.48 18.59
C LYS A 47 -17.04 13.51 18.76
N THR A 48 -18.02 13.18 19.58
CA THR A 48 -19.10 14.09 19.98
C THR A 48 -19.40 13.91 21.47
N TYR A 49 -19.99 14.94 22.08
CA TYR A 49 -20.50 14.91 23.45
C TYR A 49 -22.04 14.97 23.46
N ASP A 50 -22.62 15.78 22.57
CA ASP A 50 -24.05 16.10 22.48
C ASP A 50 -24.77 15.46 21.28
N LYS A 51 -24.02 14.76 20.41
CA LYS A 51 -24.48 14.17 19.14
C LYS A 51 -24.92 15.18 18.08
N THR A 52 -24.63 16.46 18.28
CA THR A 52 -24.93 17.52 17.31
C THR A 52 -23.64 18.09 16.74
N ILE A 53 -22.64 18.33 17.59
CA ILE A 53 -21.32 18.79 17.17
C ILE A 53 -20.37 17.61 17.13
N PHE A 54 -19.78 17.39 15.95
CA PHE A 54 -18.81 16.34 15.71
C PHE A 54 -17.45 16.96 15.39
N VAL A 55 -16.43 16.49 16.11
CA VAL A 55 -15.05 16.93 15.95
C VAL A 55 -14.24 15.77 15.37
N LYS A 56 -13.58 15.99 14.23
CA LYS A 56 -12.68 15.00 13.61
C LYS A 56 -11.51 14.69 14.55
N THR A 57 -11.20 13.41 14.72
CA THR A 57 -10.12 12.93 15.59
C THR A 57 -9.03 12.17 14.84
N ALA A 58 -9.37 11.48 13.75
CA ALA A 58 -8.40 10.70 12.97
C ALA A 58 -8.93 10.37 11.58
N ASP A 59 -8.01 10.04 10.68
CA ASP A 59 -8.28 9.34 9.43
C ASP A 59 -7.88 7.88 9.56
N VAL A 60 -8.78 6.97 9.16
CA VAL A 60 -8.59 5.52 9.21
C VAL A 60 -8.59 4.98 7.79
N CYS A 61 -7.45 4.41 7.38
CA CYS A 61 -7.25 3.88 6.04
C CYS A 61 -6.61 2.47 6.03
N HIS A 62 -6.39 1.87 7.21
CA HIS A 62 -5.89 0.51 7.34
C HIS A 62 -6.76 -0.28 8.33
N ILE A 63 -6.79 -1.59 8.16
CA ILE A 63 -7.45 -2.53 9.04
C ILE A 63 -6.54 -3.72 9.32
N LEU A 64 -6.55 -4.18 10.56
CA LEU A 64 -5.89 -5.43 10.93
C LEU A 64 -6.85 -6.59 10.62
N ASP A 65 -6.51 -7.38 9.61
CA ASP A 65 -7.29 -8.52 9.15
C ASP A 65 -6.69 -9.81 9.72
N CYS A 66 -7.51 -10.61 10.40
CA CYS A 66 -7.11 -11.88 11.01
C CYS A 66 -7.60 -13.09 10.22
N VAL A 67 -8.10 -12.90 8.99
CA VAL A 67 -8.61 -13.97 8.15
C VAL A 67 -7.49 -14.51 7.25
N ASP A 68 -7.34 -15.84 7.23
CA ASP A 68 -6.37 -16.58 6.41
C ASP A 68 -6.82 -16.69 4.95
N THR A 69 -7.36 -15.61 4.39
CA THR A 69 -7.59 -15.51 2.94
C THR A 69 -6.35 -14.89 2.35
N GLY A 70 -5.63 -15.63 1.51
CA GLY A 70 -4.40 -15.25 0.80
C GLY A 70 -4.54 -14.06 -0.17
N GLY A 71 -5.28 -13.03 0.22
CA GLY A 71 -5.40 -11.76 -0.48
C GLY A 71 -4.19 -10.86 -0.21
N GLY A 72 -3.91 -10.00 -1.19
CA GLY A 72 -2.81 -9.03 -1.14
C GLY A 72 -2.93 -7.99 -0.02
N SER A 73 -2.05 -6.98 -0.07
CA SER A 73 -1.93 -5.92 0.94
C SER A 73 -3.11 -4.95 1.00
N GLU A 74 -4.05 -5.00 0.05
CA GLU A 74 -5.18 -4.06 -0.04
C GLU A 74 -6.53 -4.78 -0.14
N LEU A 75 -7.54 -4.23 0.52
CA LEU A 75 -8.90 -4.75 0.48
C LEU A 75 -9.66 -4.28 -0.76
N ILE A 76 -10.53 -5.17 -1.26
CA ILE A 76 -11.38 -4.93 -2.43
C ILE A 76 -12.66 -4.17 -2.04
N HIS A 77 -13.08 -4.30 -0.79
CA HIS A 77 -14.34 -3.77 -0.27
C HIS A 77 -14.09 -2.64 0.74
N GLY A 78 -15.00 -1.68 0.80
CA GLY A 78 -15.08 -0.74 1.92
C GLY A 78 -15.74 -1.38 3.15
N LEU A 79 -15.75 -0.66 4.26
CA LEU A 79 -16.25 -1.17 5.55
C LEU A 79 -17.77 -1.36 5.59
N THR A 80 -18.53 -0.54 4.87
CA THR A 80 -20.00 -0.56 4.91
C THR A 80 -20.59 -1.41 3.78
N PRO A 81 -21.76 -2.05 3.97
CA PRO A 81 -22.35 -2.91 2.95
C PRO A 81 -22.51 -2.26 1.56
N PRO A 82 -22.93 -0.98 1.44
CA PRO A 82 -23.01 -0.30 0.14
C PRO A 82 -21.66 -0.10 -0.56
N LEU A 83 -20.53 -0.21 0.16
CA LEU A 83 -19.17 -0.07 -0.37
C LEU A 83 -18.54 -1.42 -0.74
N LYS A 84 -19.34 -2.47 -0.93
CA LYS A 84 -18.86 -3.72 -1.52
C LYS A 84 -18.34 -3.46 -2.94
N ASN A 85 -17.14 -3.96 -3.24
CA ASN A 85 -16.45 -3.75 -4.53
C ASN A 85 -16.28 -2.28 -4.93
N VAL A 86 -16.03 -1.40 -3.96
CA VAL A 86 -16.00 0.06 -4.19
C VAL A 86 -15.00 0.50 -5.27
N LYS A 87 -13.92 -0.25 -5.51
CA LYS A 87 -12.97 0.04 -6.61
C LYS A 87 -13.60 0.04 -8.00
N LYS A 88 -14.71 -0.70 -8.21
CA LYS A 88 -15.49 -0.67 -9.46
C LYS A 88 -16.42 0.54 -9.54
N ARG A 89 -16.78 1.14 -8.40
CA ARG A 89 -17.63 2.33 -8.30
C ARG A 89 -16.81 3.62 -8.40
N PHE A 90 -15.55 3.59 -7.98
CA PHE A 90 -14.66 4.73 -8.15
C PHE A 90 -14.48 5.04 -9.64
N ARG A 91 -14.70 6.30 -9.99
CA ARG A 91 -14.32 6.82 -11.30
C ARG A 91 -12.82 6.61 -11.45
N LYS A 92 -12.42 5.79 -12.41
CA LYS A 92 -11.00 5.59 -12.73
C LYS A 92 -10.45 6.90 -13.25
N CYS A 93 -9.53 7.50 -12.51
CA CYS A 93 -8.64 8.47 -13.10
C CYS A 93 -7.74 7.71 -14.07
N LEU A 94 -7.39 8.34 -15.20
CA LEU A 94 -6.20 7.91 -15.94
C LEU A 94 -5.08 7.95 -14.90
N SER A 95 -4.48 6.79 -14.59
CA SER A 95 -3.40 6.75 -13.61
C SER A 95 -2.37 7.78 -14.03
N ASN A 96 -2.04 8.73 -13.14
CA ASN A 96 -0.87 9.55 -13.38
C ASN A 96 0.26 8.56 -13.59
N LYS A 97 0.92 8.67 -14.75
CA LYS A 97 1.96 7.75 -15.17
C LYS A 97 3.04 7.62 -14.09
N ASP A 98 3.13 8.50 -13.11
CA ASP A 98 4.12 8.61 -12.04
C ASP A 98 4.54 7.30 -11.36
N GLU A 99 3.64 6.42 -10.89
CA GLU A 99 4.08 5.18 -10.22
C GLU A 99 4.65 4.17 -11.24
N THR A 100 4.04 4.11 -12.43
CA THR A 100 4.56 3.35 -13.56
C THR A 100 5.85 3.98 -14.10
N ALA A 101 5.97 5.30 -14.06
CA ALA A 101 7.07 6.10 -14.57
C ALA A 101 8.27 6.02 -13.64
N VAL A 102 8.07 5.99 -12.32
CA VAL A 102 9.13 5.74 -11.33
C VAL A 102 9.68 4.34 -11.53
N ASN A 103 8.83 3.33 -11.73
CA ASN A 103 9.30 1.97 -12.01
C ASN A 103 9.98 1.87 -13.39
N VAL A 104 9.43 2.51 -14.42
CA VAL A 104 10.05 2.59 -15.75
C VAL A 104 11.38 3.34 -15.71
N GLN A 105 11.50 4.41 -14.94
CA GLN A 105 12.74 5.17 -14.76
C GLN A 105 13.80 4.34 -14.05
N LYS A 106 13.43 3.57 -13.02
CA LYS A 106 14.36 2.65 -12.35
C LYS A 106 14.88 1.57 -13.28
N GLU A 107 13.98 0.92 -14.03
CA GLU A 107 14.35 -0.09 -15.02
C GLU A 107 15.23 0.51 -16.13
N LEU A 108 14.87 1.71 -16.63
CA LEU A 108 15.67 2.42 -17.63
C LEU A 108 17.07 2.76 -17.12
N PHE A 109 17.18 3.24 -15.88
CA PHE A 109 18.46 3.58 -15.27
C PHE A 109 19.33 2.33 -15.09
N TYR A 110 18.74 1.23 -14.63
CA TYR A 110 19.43 -0.06 -14.51
C TYR A 110 19.94 -0.55 -15.87
N LEU A 111 19.10 -0.49 -16.91
CA LEU A 111 19.47 -0.93 -18.25
C LEU A 111 20.61 -0.07 -18.84
N LEU A 112 20.50 1.26 -18.72
CA LEU A 112 21.55 2.18 -19.18
C LEU A 112 22.86 1.98 -18.43
N GLN A 113 22.81 1.67 -17.13
CA GLN A 113 24.01 1.40 -16.35
C GLN A 113 24.65 0.06 -16.74
N ALA A 114 23.84 -0.99 -16.95
CA ALA A 114 24.31 -2.26 -17.47
C ALA A 114 24.95 -2.12 -18.87
N ASP A 115 24.37 -1.31 -19.74
CA ASP A 115 24.91 -1.00 -21.06
C ASP A 115 26.24 -0.23 -20.98
N LEU A 116 26.41 0.67 -19.99
CA LEU A 116 27.65 1.40 -19.76
C LEU A 116 28.78 0.51 -19.21
N GLU A 117 28.43 -0.51 -18.43
CA GLU A 117 29.38 -1.49 -17.89
C GLU A 117 29.70 -2.63 -18.88
N ALA A 118 28.96 -2.73 -19.99
CA ALA A 118 29.14 -3.79 -20.98
C ALA A 118 30.43 -3.63 -21.80
N VAL A 119 31.21 -4.70 -21.87
CA VAL A 119 32.48 -4.75 -22.63
C VAL A 119 32.24 -4.98 -24.14
N SER A 120 31.10 -5.55 -24.51
CA SER A 120 30.67 -5.71 -25.90
C SER A 120 29.14 -5.78 -25.99
N PHE A 121 28.57 -5.09 -26.99
CA PHE A 121 27.14 -5.12 -27.29
C PHE A 121 26.90 -6.06 -28.48
N ILE A 122 25.82 -6.84 -28.45
CA ILE A 122 25.41 -7.73 -29.56
C ILE A 122 24.15 -7.18 -30.26
N ASP A 123 23.44 -6.24 -29.63
CA ASP A 123 22.11 -5.84 -30.10
C ASP A 123 22.15 -4.66 -31.09
N GLU A 124 21.81 -4.97 -32.35
CA GLU A 124 21.82 -4.07 -33.50
C GLU A 124 20.92 -2.83 -33.29
N LYS A 125 19.88 -2.95 -32.46
CA LYS A 125 18.96 -1.85 -32.13
C LYS A 125 19.58 -0.79 -31.22
N ILE A 126 20.43 -1.19 -30.27
CA ILE A 126 21.08 -0.27 -29.33
C ILE A 126 22.11 0.59 -30.08
N MET A 127 22.87 -0.02 -30.99
CA MET A 127 23.82 0.70 -31.84
C MET A 127 23.15 1.73 -32.74
N LYS A 128 21.99 1.42 -33.32
CA LYS A 128 21.23 2.39 -34.13
C LYS A 128 20.76 3.59 -33.31
N PHE A 129 20.35 3.37 -32.06
CA PHE A 129 19.86 4.45 -31.20
C PHE A 129 21.00 5.37 -30.72
N LEU A 130 22.15 4.78 -30.34
CA LEU A 130 23.36 5.55 -30.02
C LEU A 130 23.88 6.34 -31.22
N TYR A 131 23.89 5.75 -32.41
CA TYR A 131 24.33 6.43 -33.64
C TYR A 131 23.45 7.64 -33.97
N LEU A 132 22.13 7.53 -33.82
CA LEU A 132 21.21 8.66 -34.01
C LEU A 132 21.43 9.77 -32.98
N LEU A 133 21.58 9.43 -31.70
CA LEU A 133 21.81 10.42 -30.63
C LEU A 133 23.14 11.17 -30.76
N VAL A 134 24.18 10.50 -31.26
CA VAL A 134 25.47 11.14 -31.56
C VAL A 134 25.38 11.99 -32.83
N SER A 135 24.57 11.56 -33.81
CA SER A 135 24.42 12.28 -35.08
C SER A 135 23.58 13.56 -34.97
N GLU A 136 22.70 13.70 -33.98
CA GLU A 136 21.89 14.92 -33.79
C GLU A 136 22.63 16.03 -33.00
N LYS A 137 23.86 15.78 -32.54
CA LYS A 137 24.68 16.78 -31.81
C LYS A 137 25.79 17.43 -32.64
N ASN A 138 25.82 17.23 -33.96
CA ASN A 138 26.71 17.93 -34.89
C ASN A 138 25.92 18.76 -35.91
#